data_AF-A0A7S7TZJ8-F1
#
_entry.id   AF-A0A7S7TZJ8-F1
#
_cell.length_a   1.000
_cell.length_b   1.000
_cell.length_c   1.000
_cell.angle_alpha   90.00
_cell.angle_beta   90.00
_cell.angle_gamma   90.00
#
_symmetry.space_group_name_H-M   'P 1'
#
loop_
_entity.id
_entity.type
_entity.pdbx_description
1 polymer ?
#
loop_
_entity_poly.entity_id
_entity_poly.type
_entity_poly.pdbx_seq_one_letter_code
_entity_poly.pdbx_strand_id
1 'polypeptide(L)' 'MKFSSELIQTMRDALDTVMASVPPDQSVFGLKAAVAEAILRAAAHGQTSFDGLVTTASDQLQSIIAMLT' A
#
# COMPACT_ATOMS: atom_id res chain seq x y z
N MET A 1 3.34 -18.55 -5.38
CA MET A 1 2.24 -17.90 -6.13
C MET A 1 2.84 -16.84 -7.02
N LYS A 2 2.49 -16.79 -8.31
CA LYS A 2 2.98 -15.77 -9.24
C LYS A 2 1.83 -14.79 -9.45
N PHE A 3 1.99 -13.55 -8.99
CA PHE A 3 0.99 -12.52 -9.25
C PHE A 3 0.96 -12.22 -10.75
N SER A 4 -0.23 -12.08 -11.33
CA SER A 4 -0.40 -11.66 -12.72
C SER A 4 0.17 -10.25 -12.91
N SER A 5 0.65 -9.94 -14.12
CA SER A 5 1.18 -8.59 -14.42
C SER A 5 0.16 -7.49 -14.15
N GLU A 6 -1.12 -7.76 -14.40
CA GLU A 6 -2.23 -6.86 -14.09
C GLU A 6 -2.32 -6.58 -12.59
N LEU A 7 -2.27 -7.62 -11.76
CA LEU A 7 -2.34 -7.48 -10.30
C LEU A 7 -1.12 -6.72 -9.76
N ILE A 8 0.08 -7.00 -10.29
CA ILE A 8 1.29 -6.26 -9.92
C ILE A 8 1.14 -4.77 -10.26
N GLN A 9 0.57 -4.46 -11.43
CA GLN A 9 0.33 -3.08 -11.83
C GLN A 9 -0.69 -2.41 -10.90
N THR A 10 -1.81 -3.08 -10.62
CA THR A 10 -2.82 -2.62 -9.66
C THR A 10 -2.23 -2.32 -8.28
N MET A 11 -1.34 -3.18 -7.76
CA MET A 11 -0.68 -2.97 -6.47
C MET A 11 0.26 -1.77 -6.48
N ARG A 12 0.95 -1.53 -7.60
CA ARG A 12 1.82 -0.36 -7.77
C ARG A 12 1.01 0.93 -7.86
N ASP A 13 -0.07 0.93 -8.62
CA ASP A 13 -0.97 2.09 -8.70
C ASP A 13 -1.64 2.37 -7.35
N ALA A 14 -2.02 1.32 -6.61
CA ALA A 14 -2.56 1.48 -5.26
C ALA A 14 -1.54 2.09 -4.31
N LEU A 15 -0.28 1.62 -4.36
CA LEU A 15 0.82 2.18 -3.58
C LEU A 15 1.04 3.67 -3.89
N ASP A 16 1.05 4.03 -5.17
CA ASP A 16 1.24 5.41 -5.61
C ASP A 16 0.08 6.30 -5.15
N THR A 17 -1.15 5.82 -5.26
CA THR A 17 -2.37 6.52 -4.82
C THR A 17 -2.37 6.81 -3.32
N VAL A 18 -2.05 5.79 -2.51
CA VAL A 18 -1.96 5.95 -1.05
C VAL A 18 -0.83 6.92 -0.70
N MET A 19 0.30 6.81 -1.39
CA MET A 19 1.44 7.70 -1.16
C MET A 19 1.22 9.14 -1.60
N ALA A 20 0.42 9.39 -2.62
CA ALA A 20 0.04 10.74 -3.03
C ALA A 20 -0.79 11.46 -1.93
N SER A 21 -1.40 10.71 -1.01
CA SER A 21 -2.13 11.27 0.14
C SER A 21 -1.22 11.57 1.35
N VAL A 22 0.04 11.12 1.32
CA VAL A 22 1.01 11.35 2.40
C VAL A 22 1.72 12.69 2.19
N PRO A 23 1.85 13.53 3.23
CA PRO A 23 2.63 14.75 3.15
C PRO A 23 4.08 14.45 2.76
N PRO A 24 4.72 15.26 1.89
CA PRO A 24 6.09 15.02 1.44
C PRO A 24 7.10 14.98 2.60
N ASP A 25 6.86 15.71 3.69
CA ASP A 25 7.67 15.66 4.92
C ASP A 25 7.64 14.28 5.62
N GLN A 26 6.58 13.49 5.42
CA GLN A 26 6.42 12.16 6.02
C GLN A 26 6.70 11.02 5.03
N SER A 27 6.97 11.32 3.75
CA SER A 27 7.23 10.34 2.71
C SER A 27 8.65 9.76 2.81
N VAL A 28 8.92 9.08 3.93
CA VAL A 28 10.17 8.35 4.17
C VAL A 28 10.15 6.99 3.48
N PHE A 29 11.32 6.50 3.04
CA PHE A 29 11.45 5.20 2.36
C PHE A 29 10.83 4.05 3.18
N GLY A 30 10.90 4.13 4.51
CA GLY A 30 10.28 3.18 5.44
C GLY A 30 8.75 3.13 5.35
N LEU A 31 8.10 4.28 5.17
CA LEU A 31 6.65 4.35 4.97
C LEU A 31 6.26 3.69 3.65
N LYS A 32 7.06 3.87 2.59
CA LYS A 32 6.81 3.23 1.28
C LYS A 32 6.92 1.73 1.34
N ALA A 33 7.93 1.23 2.03
CA ALA A 33 8.09 -0.21 2.24
C ALA A 33 6.91 -0.79 3.05
N ALA A 34 6.50 -0.13 4.13
CA ALA A 34 5.42 -0.59 4.98
C ALA A 34 4.04 -0.57 4.28
N VAL A 35 3.72 0.49 3.53
CA VAL A 35 2.50 0.56 2.71
C VAL A 35 2.51 -0.51 1.62
N ALA A 36 3.65 -0.71 0.95
CA ALA A 36 3.78 -1.79 -0.05
C ALA A 36 3.57 -3.17 0.58
N GLU A 37 4.08 -3.41 1.79
CA GLU A 37 3.85 -4.65 2.54
C GLU A 37 2.36 -4.85 2.86
N ALA A 38 1.66 -3.80 3.31
CA ALA A 38 0.23 -3.86 3.58
C ALA A 38 -0.57 -4.27 2.32
N ILE A 39 -0.23 -3.70 1.16
CA ILE A 39 -0.84 -4.05 -0.14
C ILE A 39 -0.51 -5.50 -0.53
N LEU A 40 0.74 -5.94 -0.33
CA LEU A 40 1.16 -7.32 -0.59
C LEU A 40 0.43 -8.33 0.30
N ARG A 41 0.26 -8.01 1.59
CA ARG A 41 -0.52 -8.83 2.52
C ARG A 41 -1.99 -8.87 2.13
N ALA A 42 -2.58 -7.75 1.76
CA ALA A 42 -3.97 -7.70 1.29
C ALA A 42 -4.16 -8.59 0.04
N ALA A 43 -3.25 -8.49 -0.93
CA ALA A 43 -3.24 -9.34 -2.11
C ALA A 43 -3.07 -10.84 -1.77
N ALA A 44 -2.20 -11.15 -0.80
CA ALA A 44 -2.01 -12.53 -0.33
C ALA A 44 -3.26 -13.10 0.37
N HIS A 45 -4.08 -12.26 1.01
CA HIS A 45 -5.37 -12.65 1.61
C HIS A 45 -6.53 -12.72 0.59
N GLY A 46 -6.27 -12.46 -0.70
CA GLY A 46 -7.26 -12.57 -1.78
C GLY A 46 -7.84 -11.22 -2.26
N GLN A 47 -7.39 -10.09 -1.70
CA GLN A 47 -7.80 -8.76 -2.15
C GLN A 47 -7.03 -8.38 -3.43
N THR A 48 -7.66 -8.49 -4.59
CA THR A 48 -7.01 -8.17 -5.89
C THR A 48 -7.52 -6.89 -6.54
N SER A 49 -8.56 -6.29 -5.96
CA SER A 49 -9.19 -5.07 -6.48
C SER A 49 -8.42 -3.83 -6.05
N PHE A 50 -8.22 -2.90 -6.98
CA PHE A 50 -7.55 -1.61 -6.72
C PHE A 50 -8.13 -0.89 -5.50
N ASP A 51 -9.46 -0.70 -5.48
CA ASP A 51 -10.17 -0.02 -4.40
C ASP A 51 -9.97 -0.72 -3.04
N GLY A 52 -10.04 -2.04 -3.02
CA GLY A 52 -9.82 -2.82 -1.80
C GLY A 52 -8.38 -2.75 -1.29
N LEU A 53 -7.39 -2.71 -2.20
CA LEU A 53 -5.97 -2.54 -1.86
C LEU A 53 -5.70 -1.14 -1.31
N VAL A 54 -6.21 -0.09 -1.98
CA VAL A 54 -6.08 1.31 -1.53
C VAL A 54 -6.75 1.49 -0.18
N THR A 55 -7.97 0.99 0.00
CA THR A 55 -8.72 1.11 1.26
C THR A 55 -7.97 0.43 2.40
N THR A 56 -7.50 -0.81 2.20
CA THR A 56 -6.76 -1.57 3.22
C THR A 56 -5.45 -0.87 3.60
N ALA A 57 -4.72 -0.40 2.61
CA ALA A 57 -3.45 0.30 2.82
C ALA A 57 -3.65 1.68 3.49
N SER A 58 -4.72 2.40 3.13
CA SER A 58 -5.07 3.70 3.72
C SER A 58 -5.53 3.56 5.18
N ASP A 59 -6.29 2.51 5.50
CA ASP A 59 -6.69 2.19 6.88
C ASP A 59 -5.46 1.92 7.76
N GLN A 60 -4.49 1.18 7.24
CA GLN A 60 -3.23 0.91 7.95
C GLN A 60 -2.24 2.07 7.92
N LEU A 61 -2.41 3.05 7.03
CA LEU A 61 -1.46 4.15 6.82
C LEU A 61 -1.19 4.94 8.10
N GLN A 62 -2.25 5.32 8.83
CA GLN A 62 -2.11 6.07 10.09
C GLN A 62 -1.37 5.26 11.15
N SER A 63 -1.65 3.95 11.25
CA SER A 63 -0.94 3.06 12.17
C SER A 63 0.54 2.92 11.81
N ILE A 64 0.86 2.84 10.51
CA ILE A 64 2.23 2.74 10.03
C ILE A 64 3.00 4.04 10.33
N ILE A 65 2.38 5.20 10.07
CA ILE A 65 2.98 6.52 10.38
C ILE A 65 3.29 6.63 11.87
N ALA A 66 2.36 6.20 12.73
CA ALA A 66 2.55 6.22 14.18
C ALA A 66 3.66 5.27 14.68
N MET A 67 3.94 4.16 13.99
CA MET A 67 5.06 3.25 14.35
C MET A 67 6.42 3.77 13.87
N LEU A 68 6.44 4.66 12.88
CA LEU A 68 7.67 5.20 12.27
C LEU A 68 8.07 6.59 12.79
N THR A 69 7.20 7.24 13.58
CA THR A 69 7.43 8.53 14.24
C THR A 69 7.87 8.31 15.68
#